data_AF-A0AAU9EUF8-F1
#
_entry.id   AF-A0AAU9EUF8-F1
#
_cell.length_a   1.000
_cell.length_b   1.000
_cell.length_c   1.000
_cell.angle_alpha   90.00
_cell.angle_beta   90.00
_cell.angle_gamma   90.00
#
_symmetry.space_group_name_H-M   'P 1'
#
loop_
_entity.id
_entity.type
_entity.pdbx_description
1 polymer ?
#
loop_
_entity_poly.entity_id
_entity_poly.type
_entity_poly.pdbx_seq_one_letter_code
_entity_poly.pdbx_strand_id
1 'polypeptide(L)'
;MTDTAPQTNCDEAIAKLKEFGYAFDEGGVLRQIDPATGKPGKEPYIYDINDDADDNEKHYQNLAEQIPNIIYALLEKSGLSRTYIPFGKPPDRSTFVYSQPAKLAHSKKLLVLIHGSGEVRAGQWARSLIINNSLDHGSQMPYIRKAQKLGYDILITNTNDCRRFYNGKDHPIKGVETSTEHATYVWKNIVLPSDPESVAIVAHSYGGYVTIDLVNNFLDFFKEKVFAIALTDAVIGSPQSNCKNYLKDVTCDWVTSKSPLDTPVSSLSDNIRRVSAGHTKHEWTSYSAIESVFKFFEEKYAQHSNDKKTSP
;
A
#
# COMPACT_ATOMS: atom_id res chain seq x y z
N MET A 1 -5.63 -0.89 29.39
CA MET A 1 -4.90 0.38 29.53
C MET A 1 -5.24 1.20 28.31
N THR A 2 -5.79 2.39 28.50
CA THR A 2 -6.27 3.27 27.44
C THR A 2 -5.09 3.75 26.61
N ASP A 3 -4.95 3.18 25.41
CA ASP A 3 -3.88 3.41 24.46
C ASP A 3 -4.06 4.78 23.79
N THR A 4 -3.69 5.85 24.49
CA THR A 4 -3.63 7.20 23.91
C THR A 4 -2.38 7.31 23.02
N ALA A 5 -2.42 6.81 21.78
CA ALA A 5 -1.22 6.81 20.91
C ALA A 5 -1.42 6.77 19.36
N PRO A 6 -2.45 7.45 18.79
CA PRO A 6 -2.30 7.95 17.41
C PRO A 6 -2.45 9.46 17.23
N GLN A 7 -3.36 10.09 17.97
CA GLN A 7 -3.71 11.51 17.80
C GLN A 7 -2.51 12.44 18.11
N THR A 8 -1.79 12.16 19.21
CA THR A 8 -0.61 12.91 19.63
C THR A 8 0.50 12.89 18.57
N ASN A 9 0.75 11.74 17.94
CA ASN A 9 1.81 11.61 16.93
C ASN A 9 1.45 12.30 15.60
N CYS A 10 0.15 12.36 15.26
CA CYS A 10 -0.32 13.10 14.09
C CYS A 10 -0.22 14.61 14.31
N ASP A 11 -0.66 15.09 15.48
CA ASP A 11 -0.59 16.52 15.82
C ASP A 11 0.87 17.01 15.85
N GLU A 12 1.80 16.21 16.38
CA GLU A 12 3.23 16.46 16.32
C GLU A 12 3.78 16.50 14.88
N ALA A 13 3.37 15.56 14.02
CA ALA A 13 3.78 15.54 12.62
C ALA A 13 3.25 16.77 11.85
N ILE A 14 2.00 17.17 12.10
CA ILE A 14 1.40 18.39 11.53
C ILE A 14 2.12 19.63 12.04
N ALA A 15 2.48 19.69 13.33
CA ALA A 15 3.24 20.80 13.90
C ALA A 15 4.61 20.94 13.23
N LYS A 16 5.34 19.84 13.06
CA LYS A 16 6.63 19.82 12.34
C LYS A 16 6.50 20.26 10.89
N LEU A 17 5.47 19.82 10.16
CA LEU A 17 5.21 20.33 8.80
C LEU A 17 5.05 21.86 8.80
N LYS A 18 4.34 22.42 9.79
CA LYS A 18 4.19 23.88 9.91
C LYS A 18 5.50 24.58 10.22
N GLU A 19 6.37 23.99 11.03
CA GLU A 19 7.72 24.50 11.28
C GLU A 19 8.56 24.54 9.99
N PHE A 20 8.34 23.59 9.07
CA PHE A 20 8.93 23.62 7.73
C PHE A 20 8.24 24.58 6.76
N GLY A 21 7.19 25.28 7.19
CA GLY A 21 6.44 26.24 6.37
C GLY A 21 5.38 25.61 5.48
N TYR A 22 4.96 24.36 5.75
CA TYR A 22 4.01 23.63 4.91
C TYR A 22 2.79 23.11 5.67
N ALA A 23 1.65 23.05 4.98
CA ALA A 23 0.44 22.42 5.48
C ALA A 23 -0.42 21.88 4.32
N PHE A 24 -1.16 20.80 4.57
CA PHE A 24 -2.13 20.28 3.60
C PHE A 24 -3.39 21.17 3.56
N ASP A 25 -3.85 21.51 2.35
CA ASP A 25 -5.13 22.17 2.14
C ASP A 25 -6.32 21.20 2.26
N GLU A 26 -7.55 21.71 2.10
CA GLU A 26 -8.77 20.89 2.18
C GLU A 26 -8.84 19.81 1.09
N GLY A 27 -8.14 20.01 -0.04
CA GLY A 27 -7.98 19.02 -1.11
C GLY A 27 -6.87 18.00 -0.84
N GLY A 28 -6.17 18.11 0.30
CA GLY A 28 -5.05 17.25 0.64
C GLY A 28 -3.79 17.53 -0.18
N VAL A 29 -3.65 18.72 -0.77
CA VAL A 29 -2.43 19.15 -1.46
C VAL A 29 -1.52 19.87 -0.47
N LEU A 30 -0.24 19.53 -0.45
CA LEU A 30 0.74 20.23 0.39
C LEU A 30 1.03 21.61 -0.19
N ARG A 31 0.83 22.65 0.62
CA ARG A 31 1.02 24.06 0.25
C ARG A 31 1.97 24.75 1.21
N GLN A 32 2.68 25.74 0.71
CA GLN A 32 3.36 26.71 1.57
C GLN A 32 2.31 27.44 2.42
N ILE A 33 2.64 27.66 3.69
CA ILE A 33 1.79 28.42 4.61
C ILE A 33 1.88 29.90 4.26
N ASP A 34 0.73 30.55 4.17
CA ASP A 34 0.65 32.00 4.05
C ASP A 34 1.05 32.64 5.40
N PRO A 35 2.15 33.42 5.46
CA PRO A 35 2.63 34.04 6.70
C PRO A 35 1.62 34.99 7.34
N ALA A 36 0.70 35.57 6.56
CA ALA A 36 -0.30 36.49 7.09
C ALA A 36 -1.43 35.77 7.83
N THR A 37 -1.76 34.53 7.43
CA THR A 37 -2.93 33.80 7.94
C THR A 37 -2.58 32.55 8.75
N GLY A 38 -1.36 32.03 8.63
CA GLY A 38 -0.94 30.77 9.24
C GLY A 38 -1.67 29.54 8.66
N LYS A 39 -2.30 29.69 7.49
CA LYS A 39 -3.07 28.65 6.80
C LYS A 39 -2.38 28.24 5.48
N PRO A 40 -2.70 27.05 4.92
CA PRO A 40 -2.25 26.68 3.58
C PRO A 40 -2.57 27.78 2.56
N GLY A 41 -1.54 28.27 1.86
CA GLY A 41 -1.64 29.23 0.78
C GLY A 41 -1.92 28.55 -0.57
N LYS A 42 -1.46 29.17 -1.66
CA LYS A 42 -1.61 28.63 -3.03
C LYS A 42 -0.34 28.00 -3.57
N GLU A 43 0.82 28.44 -3.08
CA GLU A 43 2.12 28.00 -3.59
C GLU A 43 2.39 26.53 -3.23
N PRO A 44 2.91 25.73 -4.17
CA PRO A 44 3.20 24.32 -3.94
C PRO A 44 4.47 24.11 -3.11
N TYR A 45 4.75 22.86 -2.76
CA TYR A 45 6.07 22.44 -2.27
C TYR A 45 7.18 22.82 -3.26
N ILE A 46 8.31 23.31 -2.74
CA ILE A 46 9.52 23.60 -3.50
C ILE A 46 10.66 22.78 -2.89
N TYR A 47 11.39 22.05 -3.73
CA TYR A 47 12.54 21.25 -3.31
C TYR A 47 13.81 22.10 -3.19
N ASP A 48 14.10 22.94 -4.19
CA ASP A 48 15.29 23.78 -4.25
C ASP A 48 15.06 25.07 -3.43
N ILE A 49 15.20 24.98 -2.10
CA ILE A 49 15.03 26.12 -1.18
C ILE A 49 16.34 26.89 -0.95
N ASN A 50 17.48 26.30 -1.29
CA ASN A 50 18.80 26.92 -1.24
C ASN A 50 19.70 26.37 -2.38
N ASP A 51 20.88 26.94 -2.55
CA ASP A 51 21.86 26.52 -3.58
C ASP A 51 22.59 25.21 -3.22
N ASP A 52 22.39 24.67 -2.01
CA ASP A 52 23.09 23.51 -1.49
C ASP A 52 22.21 22.24 -1.60
N ALA A 53 22.64 21.31 -2.45
CA ALA A 53 21.87 20.09 -2.72
C ALA A 53 21.68 19.20 -1.46
N ASP A 54 22.65 19.19 -0.53
CA ASP A 54 22.57 18.38 0.68
C ASP A 54 21.57 18.97 1.67
N ASP A 55 21.53 20.29 1.81
CA ASP A 55 20.53 20.96 2.65
C ASP A 55 19.10 20.80 2.07
N ASN A 56 18.93 20.87 0.75
CA ASN A 56 17.64 20.62 0.10
C ASN A 56 17.15 19.18 0.33
N GLU A 57 18.04 18.18 0.16
CA GLU A 57 17.71 16.77 0.42
C GLU A 57 17.36 16.55 1.89
N LYS A 58 18.11 17.15 2.82
CA LYS A 58 17.84 17.07 4.25
C LYS A 58 16.48 17.69 4.60
N HIS A 59 16.16 18.84 4.02
CA HIS A 59 14.85 19.48 4.21
C HIS A 59 13.72 18.58 3.71
N TYR A 60 13.87 18.01 2.50
CA TYR A 60 12.91 17.07 1.94
C TYR A 60 12.71 15.84 2.83
N GLN A 61 13.79 15.21 3.32
CA GLN A 61 13.67 14.03 4.19
C GLN A 61 13.00 14.38 5.52
N ASN A 62 13.37 15.47 6.17
CA ASN A 62 12.74 15.92 7.42
C ASN A 62 11.22 16.13 7.26
N LEU A 63 10.80 16.69 6.13
CA LEU A 63 9.40 16.86 5.78
C LEU A 63 8.73 15.50 5.48
N ALA A 64 9.37 14.67 4.66
CA ALA A 64 8.86 13.38 4.22
C ALA A 64 8.70 12.38 5.39
N GLU A 65 9.50 12.50 6.44
CA GLU A 65 9.39 11.73 7.69
C GLU A 65 8.11 12.02 8.48
N GLN A 66 7.44 13.15 8.25
CA GLN A 66 6.18 13.48 8.92
C GLN A 66 4.96 12.82 8.28
N ILE A 67 5.07 12.44 7.00
CA ILE A 67 3.98 11.89 6.19
C ILE A 67 3.36 10.61 6.78
N PRO A 68 4.13 9.61 7.26
CA PRO A 68 3.54 8.35 7.74
C PRO A 68 2.51 8.55 8.86
N ASN A 69 2.80 9.39 9.87
CA ASN A 69 1.90 9.61 11.00
C ASN A 69 0.59 10.29 10.58
N ILE A 70 0.64 11.19 9.59
CA ILE A 70 -0.55 11.83 9.02
C ILE A 70 -1.40 10.80 8.27
N ILE A 71 -0.77 9.97 7.44
CA ILE A 71 -1.47 8.88 6.72
C ILE A 71 -2.10 7.90 7.69
N TYR A 72 -1.40 7.51 8.74
CA TYR A 72 -1.92 6.62 9.78
C TYR A 72 -3.19 7.16 10.45
N ALA A 73 -3.21 8.44 10.82
CA ALA A 73 -4.41 9.06 11.37
C ALA A 73 -5.57 9.09 10.37
N LEU A 74 -5.29 9.27 9.07
CA LEU A 74 -6.31 9.23 8.01
C LEU A 74 -6.88 7.82 7.81
N LEU A 75 -6.05 6.78 7.90
CA LEU A 75 -6.50 5.38 7.85
C LEU A 75 -7.44 5.07 9.02
N GLU A 76 -7.06 5.47 10.24
CA GLU A 76 -7.87 5.26 11.45
C GLU A 76 -9.17 6.03 11.41
N LYS A 77 -9.14 7.29 10.96
CA LYS A 77 -10.34 8.11 10.71
C LYS A 77 -11.26 7.46 9.66
N SER A 78 -10.71 6.67 8.75
CA SER A 78 -11.47 5.91 7.74
C SER A 78 -11.99 4.56 8.24
N GLY A 79 -11.82 4.25 9.53
CA GLY A 79 -12.35 3.06 10.19
C GLY A 79 -11.41 1.85 10.21
N LEU A 80 -10.14 2.01 9.81
CA LEU A 80 -9.15 0.94 9.92
C LEU A 80 -8.54 0.89 11.33
N SER A 81 -8.21 -0.31 11.79
CA SER A 81 -7.59 -0.52 13.11
C SER A 81 -6.21 -1.14 12.96
N ARG A 82 -5.26 -0.72 13.81
CA ARG A 82 -3.93 -1.34 13.88
C ARG A 82 -3.99 -2.67 14.60
N THR A 83 -3.30 -3.65 14.05
CA THR A 83 -2.99 -4.91 14.71
C THR A 83 -1.49 -5.10 14.73
N TYR A 84 -0.88 -5.15 15.92
CA TYR A 84 0.56 -5.33 16.08
C TYR A 84 0.98 -6.78 15.81
N ILE A 85 2.08 -6.92 15.07
CA ILE A 85 2.71 -8.20 14.75
C ILE A 85 4.24 -8.12 14.97
N PRO A 86 4.89 -9.22 15.36
CA PRO A 86 4.30 -10.51 15.69
C PRO A 86 3.40 -10.47 16.94
N PHE A 87 2.36 -11.30 16.98
CA PHE A 87 1.46 -11.41 18.12
C PHE A 87 2.22 -11.74 19.42
N GLY A 88 1.74 -11.18 20.53
CA GLY A 88 2.33 -11.37 21.86
C GLY A 88 3.64 -10.62 22.09
N LYS A 89 4.05 -9.75 21.16
CA LYS A 89 5.17 -8.82 21.35
C LYS A 89 4.66 -7.42 21.71
N PRO A 90 5.40 -6.64 22.53
CA PRO A 90 5.01 -5.27 22.83
C PRO A 90 5.21 -4.35 21.60
N PRO A 91 4.51 -3.20 21.51
CA PRO A 91 4.57 -2.31 20.34
C PRO A 91 5.98 -1.83 19.96
N ASP A 92 6.87 -1.59 20.93
CA ASP A 92 8.28 -1.19 20.72
C ASP A 92 9.18 -2.33 20.21
N ARG A 93 8.61 -3.53 20.04
CA ARG A 93 9.23 -4.74 19.49
C ARG A 93 8.42 -5.33 18.34
N SER A 94 7.44 -4.59 17.81
CA SER A 94 6.47 -5.07 16.83
C SER A 94 6.27 -4.07 15.71
N THR A 95 5.97 -4.54 14.51
CA THR A 95 5.32 -3.76 13.46
C THR A 95 3.80 -3.91 13.57
N PHE A 96 3.05 -3.43 12.60
CA PHE A 96 1.61 -3.52 12.55
C PHE A 96 1.10 -3.63 11.11
N VAL A 97 -0.12 -4.12 11.00
CA VAL A 97 -0.95 -4.01 9.79
C VAL A 97 -2.20 -3.20 10.13
N TYR A 98 -2.86 -2.67 9.11
CA TYR A 98 -4.22 -2.14 9.27
C TYR A 98 -5.24 -3.10 8.70
N SER A 99 -6.37 -3.23 9.38
CA SER A 99 -7.52 -3.95 8.82
C SER A 99 -8.85 -3.26 9.12
N GLN A 100 -9.82 -3.53 8.27
CA GLN A 100 -11.23 -3.24 8.50
C GLN A 100 -12.05 -4.43 8.00
N PRO A 101 -12.84 -5.09 8.87
CA PRO A 101 -12.97 -4.85 10.31
C PRO A 101 -11.65 -5.07 11.08
N ALA A 102 -11.63 -4.59 12.34
CA ALA A 102 -10.43 -4.68 13.19
C ALA A 102 -9.91 -6.11 13.38
N LYS A 103 -10.83 -7.09 13.41
CA LYS A 103 -10.51 -8.52 13.33
C LYS A 103 -11.19 -9.10 12.11
N LEU A 104 -10.41 -9.51 11.12
CA LEU A 104 -10.92 -10.18 9.93
C LEU A 104 -11.45 -11.57 10.31
N ALA A 105 -12.65 -11.89 9.82
CA ALA A 105 -13.26 -13.22 9.93
C ALA A 105 -14.34 -13.37 8.85
N HIS A 106 -14.26 -14.45 8.08
CA HIS A 106 -15.22 -14.85 7.04
C HIS A 106 -15.60 -13.73 6.07
N SER A 107 -14.59 -12.97 5.63
CA SER A 107 -14.80 -11.86 4.70
C SER A 107 -15.36 -12.38 3.38
N LYS A 108 -16.47 -11.80 2.91
CA LYS A 108 -17.03 -12.14 1.59
C LYS A 108 -16.06 -11.74 0.46
N LYS A 109 -15.51 -10.53 0.56
CA LYS A 109 -14.44 -10.00 -0.29
C LYS A 109 -13.39 -9.35 0.59
N LEU A 110 -12.16 -9.83 0.55
CA LEU A 110 -11.01 -9.21 1.21
C LEU A 110 -10.10 -8.56 0.16
N LEU A 111 -9.76 -7.28 0.34
CA LEU A 111 -8.74 -6.60 -0.43
C LEU A 111 -7.46 -6.49 0.39
N VAL A 112 -6.36 -7.02 -0.14
CA VAL A 112 -5.02 -6.87 0.45
C VAL A 112 -4.21 -5.85 -0.35
N LEU A 113 -3.69 -4.83 0.32
CA LEU A 113 -2.84 -3.79 -0.28
C LEU A 113 -1.38 -3.96 0.17
N ILE A 114 -0.46 -4.07 -0.80
CA ILE A 114 0.97 -4.30 -0.58
C ILE A 114 1.79 -3.22 -1.30
N HIS A 115 2.48 -2.38 -0.54
CA HIS A 115 3.29 -1.30 -1.10
C HIS A 115 4.64 -1.78 -1.64
N GLY A 116 5.35 -0.90 -2.37
CA GLY A 116 6.69 -1.15 -2.88
C GLY A 116 7.78 -1.11 -1.79
N SER A 117 9.04 -1.17 -2.21
CA SER A 117 10.20 -1.02 -1.31
C SER A 117 10.54 0.45 -1.04
N GLY A 118 11.51 0.69 -0.15
CA GLY A 118 11.98 2.03 0.21
C GLY A 118 11.30 2.61 1.44
N GLU A 119 11.18 3.93 1.50
CA GLU A 119 10.71 4.64 2.70
C GLU A 119 9.19 4.81 2.79
N VAL A 120 8.43 4.11 1.95
CA VAL A 120 6.98 4.00 2.10
C VAL A 120 6.63 3.03 3.23
N ARG A 121 5.49 3.27 3.87
CA ARG A 121 4.91 2.44 4.93
C ARG A 121 3.44 2.16 4.63
N ALA A 122 2.76 1.40 5.50
CA ALA A 122 1.33 1.14 5.39
C ALA A 122 0.52 2.41 5.05
N GLY A 123 -0.38 2.31 4.08
CA GLY A 123 -1.18 3.44 3.59
C GLY A 123 -0.54 4.23 2.46
N GLN A 124 0.69 3.94 2.04
CA GLN A 124 1.42 4.75 1.06
C GLN A 124 1.81 3.96 -0.19
N TRP A 125 1.68 4.59 -1.34
CA TRP A 125 2.28 4.14 -2.60
C TRP A 125 3.58 4.89 -2.89
N ALA A 126 3.61 6.21 -2.68
CA ALA A 126 4.78 7.04 -2.96
C ALA A 126 4.77 8.36 -2.16
N ARG A 127 5.84 8.60 -1.37
CA ARG A 127 6.01 9.86 -0.62
C ARG A 127 6.11 11.08 -1.55
N SER A 128 6.80 10.94 -2.67
CA SER A 128 6.98 12.01 -3.66
C SER A 128 5.65 12.53 -4.20
N LEU A 129 4.67 11.65 -4.45
CA LEU A 129 3.34 12.06 -4.89
C LEU A 129 2.50 12.69 -3.79
N ILE A 130 2.66 12.23 -2.53
CA ILE A 130 2.00 12.89 -1.40
C ILE A 130 2.45 14.34 -1.29
N ILE A 131 3.75 14.58 -1.42
CA ILE A 131 4.38 15.89 -1.25
C ILE A 131 4.11 16.81 -2.46
N ASN A 132 4.28 16.30 -3.68
CA ASN A 132 4.24 17.12 -4.89
C ASN A 132 2.87 17.20 -5.57
N ASN A 133 1.92 16.33 -5.18
CA ASN A 133 0.60 16.27 -5.82
C ASN A 133 -0.53 16.33 -4.80
N SER A 134 -0.71 15.30 -3.98
CA SER A 134 -1.67 15.28 -2.87
C SER A 134 -1.57 14.00 -2.07
N LEU A 135 -2.15 13.99 -0.88
CA LEU A 135 -2.45 12.78 -0.10
C LEU A 135 -3.06 11.66 -0.95
N ASP A 136 -4.05 11.95 -1.81
CA ASP A 136 -4.72 10.92 -2.62
C ASP A 136 -3.80 10.28 -3.67
N HIS A 137 -3.05 11.08 -4.41
CA HIS A 137 -2.13 10.61 -5.46
C HIS A 137 -1.08 9.62 -4.96
N GLY A 138 -0.53 9.82 -3.77
CA GLY A 138 0.55 8.98 -3.24
C GLY A 138 0.14 8.01 -2.14
N SER A 139 -1.13 7.96 -1.74
CA SER A 139 -1.61 7.07 -0.69
C SER A 139 -2.53 5.95 -1.22
N GLN A 140 -2.77 4.98 -0.35
CA GLN A 140 -3.73 3.90 -0.57
C GLN A 140 -5.18 4.34 -0.31
N MET A 141 -5.42 5.57 0.14
CA MET A 141 -6.75 6.07 0.52
C MET A 141 -7.79 5.99 -0.61
N PRO A 142 -7.47 6.31 -1.87
CA PRO A 142 -8.42 6.13 -2.97
C PRO A 142 -8.86 4.66 -3.15
N TYR A 143 -7.92 3.71 -3.02
CA TYR A 143 -8.23 2.28 -3.07
C TYR A 143 -9.13 1.86 -1.90
N ILE A 144 -8.82 2.31 -0.69
CA ILE A 144 -9.62 2.03 0.51
C ILE A 144 -11.06 2.52 0.33
N ARG A 145 -11.26 3.79 -0.05
CA ARG A 145 -12.60 4.36 -0.23
C ARG A 145 -13.40 3.62 -1.30
N LYS A 146 -12.75 3.18 -2.38
CA LYS A 146 -13.42 2.43 -3.45
C LYS A 146 -13.76 1.00 -3.03
N ALA A 147 -12.86 0.34 -2.32
CA ALA A 147 -13.07 -0.99 -1.76
C ALA A 147 -14.23 -1.00 -0.74
N GLN A 148 -14.27 -0.02 0.16
CA GLN A 148 -15.38 0.16 1.12
C GLN A 148 -16.73 0.32 0.41
N LYS A 149 -16.81 1.16 -0.62
CA LYS A 149 -18.04 1.36 -1.42
C LYS A 149 -18.51 0.06 -2.10
N LEU A 150 -17.58 -0.81 -2.45
CA LEU A 150 -17.85 -2.10 -3.09
C LEU A 150 -18.02 -3.25 -2.08
N GLY A 151 -18.01 -2.96 -0.78
CA GLY A 151 -18.23 -3.95 0.28
C GLY A 151 -17.07 -4.91 0.51
N TYR A 152 -15.83 -4.45 0.30
CA TYR A 152 -14.63 -5.21 0.69
C TYR A 152 -14.27 -4.96 2.15
N ASP A 153 -13.90 -6.03 2.84
CA ASP A 153 -13.00 -5.94 3.98
C ASP A 153 -11.60 -5.63 3.46
N ILE A 154 -10.77 -4.99 4.28
CA ILE A 154 -9.48 -4.43 3.85
C ILE A 154 -8.38 -4.90 4.80
N LEU A 155 -7.23 -5.24 4.23
CA LEU A 155 -5.97 -5.48 4.92
C LEU A 155 -4.85 -4.71 4.23
N ILE A 156 -4.06 -3.97 5.01
CA ILE A 156 -2.91 -3.20 4.53
C ILE A 156 -1.67 -3.69 5.24
N THR A 157 -0.68 -4.13 4.48
CA THR A 157 0.61 -4.59 5.01
C THR A 157 1.55 -3.41 5.28
N ASN A 158 2.60 -3.65 6.06
CA ASN A 158 3.65 -2.68 6.35
C ASN A 158 5.03 -3.30 6.10
N THR A 159 5.24 -3.81 4.88
CA THR A 159 6.34 -4.73 4.54
C THR A 159 7.74 -4.11 4.59
N ASN A 160 7.87 -2.79 4.78
CA ASN A 160 9.16 -2.12 4.94
C ASN A 160 9.47 -1.82 6.42
N ASP A 161 8.49 -1.91 7.31
CA ASP A 161 8.64 -1.63 8.74
C ASP A 161 9.15 -2.86 9.50
N CYS A 162 10.40 -3.25 9.24
CA CYS A 162 11.00 -4.48 9.75
C CYS A 162 12.00 -4.26 10.89
N ARG A 163 12.15 -3.03 11.39
CA ARG A 163 13.19 -2.66 12.36
C ARG A 163 12.67 -1.75 13.48
N ARG A 164 13.29 -1.82 14.66
CA ARG A 164 13.02 -0.92 15.79
C ARG A 164 14.34 -0.38 16.35
N PHE A 165 14.39 0.91 16.64
CA PHE A 165 15.52 1.53 17.31
C PHE A 165 15.36 1.43 18.83
N TYR A 166 16.30 0.77 19.50
CA TYR A 166 16.36 0.72 20.96
C TYR A 166 17.77 0.38 21.43
N ASN A 167 18.10 0.75 22.68
CA ASN A 167 19.45 0.59 23.23
C ASN A 167 20.55 1.18 22.31
N GLY A 168 20.24 2.31 21.65
CA GLY A 168 21.18 3.05 20.82
C GLY A 168 21.48 2.43 19.44
N LYS A 169 20.70 1.44 18.98
CA LYS A 169 20.90 0.82 17.65
C LYS A 169 19.61 0.26 17.06
N ASP A 170 19.64 0.01 15.76
CA ASP A 170 18.56 -0.65 15.04
C ASP A 170 18.60 -2.16 15.16
N HIS A 171 17.44 -2.74 15.48
CA HIS A 171 17.23 -4.17 15.60
C HIS A 171 16.15 -4.66 14.63
N PRO A 172 16.37 -5.78 13.92
CA PRO A 172 15.31 -6.46 13.20
C PRO A 172 14.17 -6.87 14.15
N ILE A 173 12.93 -6.75 13.67
CA ILE A 173 11.75 -7.23 14.39
C ILE A 173 11.65 -8.74 14.18
N LYS A 174 11.91 -9.50 15.24
CA LYS A 174 12.02 -10.97 15.17
C LYS A 174 10.75 -11.63 14.61
N GLY A 175 10.86 -12.45 13.58
CA GLY A 175 9.76 -13.16 12.90
C GLY A 175 9.11 -12.39 11.74
N VAL A 176 9.52 -11.14 11.48
CA VAL A 176 9.08 -10.27 10.38
C VAL A 176 10.23 -9.37 9.90
N GLU A 177 11.45 -9.91 9.86
CA GLU A 177 12.69 -9.16 9.62
C GLU A 177 12.85 -8.63 8.19
N THR A 178 12.13 -9.22 7.24
CA THR A 178 12.11 -8.85 5.82
C THR A 178 10.68 -8.64 5.31
N SER A 179 10.55 -8.03 4.13
CA SER A 179 9.26 -7.79 3.50
C SER A 179 8.46 -9.07 3.22
N THR A 180 9.13 -10.15 2.80
CA THR A 180 8.52 -11.46 2.56
C THR A 180 8.17 -12.17 3.86
N GLU A 181 9.02 -12.09 4.89
CA GLU A 181 8.69 -12.64 6.23
C GLU A 181 7.52 -11.90 6.87
N HIS A 182 7.44 -10.57 6.76
CA HIS A 182 6.29 -9.79 7.18
C HIS A 182 5.00 -10.29 6.50
N ALA A 183 5.01 -10.35 5.17
CA ALA A 183 3.83 -10.76 4.42
C ALA A 183 3.44 -12.22 4.72
N THR A 184 4.42 -13.12 4.81
CA THR A 184 4.21 -14.53 5.18
C THR A 184 3.63 -14.65 6.59
N TYR A 185 4.10 -13.85 7.54
CA TYR A 185 3.55 -13.81 8.90
C TYR A 185 2.08 -13.37 8.87
N VAL A 186 1.78 -12.27 8.17
CA VAL A 186 0.41 -11.76 8.02
C VAL A 186 -0.49 -12.81 7.38
N TRP A 187 -0.03 -13.47 6.32
CA TRP A 187 -0.82 -14.49 5.64
C TRP A 187 -1.13 -15.66 6.57
N LYS A 188 -0.09 -16.20 7.23
CA LYS A 188 -0.20 -17.36 8.10
C LYS A 188 -1.06 -17.11 9.34
N ASN A 189 -0.96 -15.92 9.94
CA ASN A 189 -1.55 -15.66 11.26
C ASN A 189 -2.82 -14.80 11.21
N ILE A 190 -3.12 -14.14 10.09
CA ILE A 190 -4.30 -13.28 9.92
C ILE A 190 -5.16 -13.75 8.76
N VAL A 191 -4.61 -13.84 7.54
CA VAL A 191 -5.42 -14.13 6.34
C VAL A 191 -5.94 -15.57 6.36
N LEU A 192 -5.08 -16.58 6.51
CA LEU A 192 -5.49 -17.99 6.55
C LEU A 192 -6.52 -18.25 7.67
N PRO A 193 -6.30 -17.82 8.92
CA PRO A 193 -7.27 -18.09 10.00
C PRO A 193 -8.56 -17.28 9.88
N SER A 194 -8.56 -16.17 9.13
CA SER A 194 -9.77 -15.40 8.86
C SER A 194 -10.71 -16.09 7.86
N ASP A 195 -10.22 -17.09 7.11
CA ASP A 195 -10.99 -17.87 6.13
C ASP A 195 -11.92 -17.01 5.24
N PRO A 196 -11.36 -16.08 4.44
CA PRO A 196 -12.15 -15.27 3.53
C PRO A 196 -12.70 -16.12 2.38
N GLU A 197 -13.89 -15.78 1.90
CA GLU A 197 -14.53 -16.45 0.77
C GLU A 197 -13.83 -16.12 -0.56
N SER A 198 -13.35 -14.88 -0.69
CA SER A 198 -12.68 -14.37 -1.89
C SER A 198 -11.69 -13.24 -1.55
N VAL A 199 -10.52 -13.26 -2.18
CA VAL A 199 -9.42 -12.32 -1.93
C VAL A 199 -8.97 -11.67 -3.25
N ALA A 200 -8.83 -10.35 -3.23
CA ALA A 200 -8.13 -9.58 -4.26
C ALA A 200 -6.86 -8.96 -3.67
N ILE A 201 -5.83 -8.81 -4.49
CA ILE A 201 -4.56 -8.20 -4.09
C ILE A 201 -4.23 -7.04 -5.02
N VAL A 202 -3.81 -5.91 -4.45
CA VAL A 202 -3.11 -4.85 -5.19
C VAL A 202 -1.70 -4.76 -4.67
N ALA A 203 -0.71 -4.85 -5.56
CA ALA A 203 0.68 -4.75 -5.19
C ALA A 203 1.47 -3.83 -6.13
N HIS A 204 2.20 -2.89 -5.54
CA HIS A 204 3.01 -1.92 -6.28
C HIS A 204 4.49 -2.30 -6.25
N SER A 205 5.20 -2.17 -7.39
CA SER A 205 6.65 -2.28 -7.43
C SER A 205 7.15 -3.59 -6.80
N TYR A 206 8.04 -3.52 -5.80
CA TYR A 206 8.53 -4.68 -5.04
C TYR A 206 7.43 -5.49 -4.32
N GLY A 207 6.25 -4.92 -4.09
CA GLY A 207 5.08 -5.65 -3.61
C GLY A 207 4.67 -6.80 -4.55
N GLY A 208 4.98 -6.72 -5.84
CA GLY A 208 4.83 -7.83 -6.78
C GLY A 208 5.68 -9.03 -6.39
N TYR A 209 6.95 -8.82 -6.04
CA TYR A 209 7.85 -9.87 -5.58
C TYR A 209 7.31 -10.53 -4.30
N VAL A 210 6.88 -9.71 -3.34
CA VAL A 210 6.23 -10.18 -2.11
C VAL A 210 4.98 -11.02 -2.41
N THR A 211 4.18 -10.61 -3.38
CA THR A 211 2.99 -11.36 -3.80
C THR A 211 3.36 -12.71 -4.42
N ILE A 212 4.39 -12.77 -5.27
CA ILE A 212 4.85 -14.04 -5.86
C ILE A 212 5.43 -14.97 -4.79
N ASP A 213 6.14 -14.45 -3.80
CA ASP A 213 6.61 -15.24 -2.65
C ASP A 213 5.44 -15.86 -1.87
N LEU A 214 4.37 -15.09 -1.61
CA LEU A 214 3.14 -15.61 -1.00
C LEU A 214 2.48 -16.72 -1.86
N VAL A 215 2.43 -16.54 -3.18
CA VAL A 215 1.86 -17.56 -4.10
C VAL A 215 2.66 -18.85 -4.01
N ASN A 216 3.99 -18.78 -3.99
CA ASN A 216 4.86 -19.96 -3.86
C ASN A 216 4.65 -20.68 -2.51
N ASN A 217 4.40 -19.94 -1.43
CA ASN A 217 4.24 -20.50 -0.07
C ASN A 217 2.82 -21.01 0.22
N PHE A 218 1.79 -20.47 -0.44
CA PHE A 218 0.38 -20.71 -0.12
C PHE A 218 -0.48 -21.04 -1.35
N LEU A 219 0.09 -21.71 -2.35
CA LEU A 219 -0.54 -21.91 -3.66
C LEU A 219 -1.97 -22.44 -3.62
N ASP A 220 -2.27 -23.42 -2.75
CA ASP A 220 -3.61 -24.01 -2.66
C ASP A 220 -4.65 -22.97 -2.21
N PHE A 221 -4.33 -22.17 -1.19
CA PHE A 221 -5.17 -21.06 -0.77
C PHE A 221 -5.35 -20.03 -1.88
N PHE A 222 -4.26 -19.70 -2.60
CA PHE A 222 -4.33 -18.75 -3.72
C PHE A 222 -5.27 -19.26 -4.81
N LYS A 223 -5.11 -20.52 -5.26
CA LYS A 223 -5.99 -21.12 -6.26
C LYS A 223 -7.45 -21.15 -5.84
N GLU A 224 -7.73 -21.37 -4.55
CA GLU A 224 -9.10 -21.49 -4.06
C GLU A 224 -9.77 -20.13 -3.78
N LYS A 225 -9.03 -19.19 -3.19
CA LYS A 225 -9.61 -17.96 -2.61
C LYS A 225 -9.20 -16.69 -3.35
N VAL A 226 -8.02 -16.63 -3.97
CA VAL A 226 -7.51 -15.39 -4.59
C VAL A 226 -7.98 -15.34 -6.05
N PHE A 227 -8.94 -14.45 -6.34
CA PHE A 227 -9.57 -14.38 -7.66
C PHE A 227 -8.92 -13.35 -8.58
N ALA A 228 -8.17 -12.39 -8.03
CA ALA A 228 -7.52 -11.33 -8.82
C ALA A 228 -6.28 -10.78 -8.13
N ILE A 229 -5.23 -10.55 -8.92
CA ILE A 229 -3.99 -9.88 -8.52
C ILE A 229 -3.74 -8.72 -9.48
N ALA A 230 -3.82 -7.49 -8.98
CA ALA A 230 -3.49 -6.29 -9.71
C ALA A 230 -2.09 -5.81 -9.31
N LEU A 231 -1.16 -5.88 -10.25
CA LEU A 231 0.19 -5.36 -10.11
C LEU A 231 0.26 -3.95 -10.69
N THR A 232 1.09 -3.08 -10.12
CA THR A 232 1.30 -1.72 -10.63
C THR A 232 2.80 -1.45 -10.74
N ASP A 233 3.29 -1.45 -11.98
CA ASP A 233 4.71 -1.38 -12.37
C ASP A 233 5.61 -2.30 -11.52
N ALA A 234 5.19 -3.55 -11.42
CA ALA A 234 5.72 -4.47 -10.42
C ALA A 234 7.07 -5.10 -10.80
N VAL A 235 7.88 -5.38 -9.77
CA VAL A 235 8.97 -6.35 -9.87
C VAL A 235 8.36 -7.73 -9.72
N ILE A 236 8.30 -8.50 -10.81
CA ILE A 236 7.80 -9.87 -10.78
C ILE A 236 8.97 -10.79 -10.39
N GLY A 237 8.81 -11.53 -9.28
CA GLY A 237 9.78 -12.55 -8.86
C GLY A 237 9.80 -13.76 -9.77
N SER A 238 10.42 -14.86 -9.33
CA SER A 238 10.44 -16.12 -10.07
C SER A 238 9.33 -17.06 -9.59
N PRO A 239 8.14 -17.07 -10.22
CA PRO A 239 7.10 -18.01 -9.83
C PRO A 239 7.54 -19.45 -10.14
N GLN A 240 7.23 -20.37 -9.22
CA GLN A 240 7.42 -21.79 -9.47
C GLN A 240 6.59 -22.26 -10.68
N SER A 241 7.02 -23.31 -11.37
CA SER A 241 6.39 -23.78 -12.63
C SER A 241 4.90 -24.10 -12.47
N ASN A 242 4.51 -24.69 -11.35
CA ASN A 242 3.13 -25.01 -10.98
C ASN A 242 2.24 -23.77 -10.70
N CYS A 243 2.84 -22.60 -10.49
CA CYS A 243 2.13 -21.34 -10.24
C CYS A 243 1.80 -20.57 -11.53
N LYS A 244 2.55 -20.80 -12.62
CA LYS A 244 2.52 -19.97 -13.84
C LYS A 244 1.14 -19.90 -14.51
N ASN A 245 0.45 -21.03 -14.66
CA ASN A 245 -0.87 -21.06 -15.29
C ASN A 245 -1.90 -20.28 -14.47
N TYR A 246 -1.96 -20.56 -13.16
CA TYR A 246 -2.82 -19.83 -12.23
C TYR A 246 -2.55 -18.32 -12.29
N LEU A 247 -1.29 -17.89 -12.19
CA LEU A 247 -0.92 -16.48 -12.23
C LEU A 247 -1.32 -15.80 -13.54
N LYS A 248 -1.16 -16.48 -14.68
CA LYS A 248 -1.58 -15.97 -15.99
C LYS A 248 -3.08 -15.66 -16.03
N ASP A 249 -3.89 -16.45 -15.34
CA ASP A 249 -5.34 -16.32 -15.37
C ASP A 249 -5.88 -15.24 -14.44
N VAL A 250 -5.23 -15.00 -13.29
CA VAL A 250 -5.72 -14.07 -12.26
C VAL A 250 -4.94 -12.74 -12.18
N THR A 251 -3.82 -12.60 -12.88
CA THR A 251 -2.90 -11.45 -12.71
C THR A 251 -2.90 -10.51 -13.91
N CYS A 252 -2.93 -9.20 -13.63
CA CYS A 252 -2.67 -8.14 -14.60
C CYS A 252 -1.74 -7.10 -13.99
N ASP A 253 -0.77 -6.62 -14.77
CA ASP A 253 0.20 -5.59 -14.37
C ASP A 253 0.00 -4.30 -15.18
N TRP A 254 -0.29 -3.21 -14.47
CA TRP A 254 -0.40 -1.87 -15.03
C TRP A 254 0.97 -1.19 -14.95
N VAL A 255 1.68 -1.21 -16.07
CA VAL A 255 3.07 -0.74 -16.16
C VAL A 255 3.19 0.66 -16.72
N THR A 256 4.33 1.29 -16.47
CA THR A 256 4.66 2.58 -17.08
C THR A 256 4.65 2.50 -18.60
N SER A 257 4.00 3.44 -19.26
CA SER A 257 3.91 3.50 -20.71
C SER A 257 3.47 4.88 -21.19
N LYS A 258 3.86 5.23 -22.41
CA LYS A 258 3.39 6.43 -23.12
C LYS A 258 2.01 6.22 -23.75
N SER A 259 1.51 4.98 -23.79
CA SER A 259 0.24 4.65 -24.41
C SER A 259 -0.93 4.96 -23.47
N PRO A 260 -2.16 5.17 -23.98
CA PRO A 260 -3.35 5.31 -23.16
C PRO A 260 -3.54 4.14 -22.18
N LEU A 261 -4.22 4.39 -21.05
CA LEU A 261 -4.59 3.38 -20.06
C LEU A 261 -5.20 2.14 -20.75
N ASP A 262 -4.85 0.95 -20.24
CA ASP A 262 -5.31 -0.37 -20.72
C ASP A 262 -4.79 -0.83 -22.08
N THR A 263 -3.97 -0.02 -22.76
CA THR A 263 -3.28 -0.46 -23.99
C THR A 263 -2.35 -1.64 -23.67
N PRO A 264 -2.46 -2.80 -24.33
CA PRO A 264 -1.56 -3.93 -24.11
C PRO A 264 -0.09 -3.55 -24.30
N VAL A 265 0.77 -3.98 -23.38
CA VAL A 265 2.23 -3.78 -23.45
C VAL A 265 2.89 -5.13 -23.64
N SER A 266 3.74 -5.26 -24.66
CA SER A 266 4.42 -6.52 -24.98
C SER A 266 5.29 -6.99 -23.81
N SER A 267 5.07 -8.21 -23.33
CA SER A 267 5.93 -8.85 -22.32
C SER A 267 7.01 -9.69 -23.00
N LEU A 268 8.25 -9.61 -22.53
CA LEU A 268 9.36 -10.42 -23.07
C LEU A 268 9.56 -11.77 -22.37
N SER A 269 8.99 -12.02 -21.18
CA SER A 269 9.46 -13.16 -20.37
C SER A 269 8.45 -13.89 -19.46
N ASP A 270 7.32 -13.31 -19.04
CA ASP A 270 6.65 -13.79 -17.79
C ASP A 270 5.20 -14.29 -17.95
N ASN A 271 4.63 -14.30 -19.15
CA ASN A 271 3.23 -14.71 -19.46
C ASN A 271 2.10 -13.97 -18.69
N ILE A 272 2.42 -13.10 -17.73
CA ILE A 272 1.46 -12.22 -17.04
C ILE A 272 1.01 -11.12 -18.00
N ARG A 273 -0.30 -10.86 -18.06
CA ARG A 273 -0.87 -9.78 -18.85
C ARG A 273 -0.32 -8.44 -18.37
N ARG A 274 0.24 -7.64 -19.28
CA ARG A 274 0.66 -6.26 -18.99
C ARG A 274 -0.10 -5.27 -19.84
N VAL A 275 -0.54 -4.18 -19.22
CA VAL A 275 -1.21 -3.06 -19.89
C VAL A 275 -0.63 -1.75 -19.41
N SER A 276 -0.79 -0.69 -20.20
CA SER A 276 -0.39 0.65 -19.81
C SER A 276 -1.19 1.12 -18.60
N ALA A 277 -0.51 1.70 -17.62
CA ALA A 277 -1.13 2.45 -16.52
C ALA A 277 -1.61 3.85 -16.94
N GLY A 278 -1.41 4.24 -18.21
CA GLY A 278 -1.72 5.59 -18.71
C GLY A 278 -0.76 6.67 -18.19
N HIS A 279 0.40 6.27 -17.66
CA HIS A 279 1.40 7.19 -17.12
C HIS A 279 2.83 6.67 -17.33
N THR A 280 3.80 7.58 -17.44
CA THR A 280 5.21 7.26 -17.74
C THR A 280 6.10 7.16 -16.51
N LYS A 281 5.62 7.60 -15.35
CA LYS A 281 6.35 7.57 -14.08
C LYS A 281 5.89 6.41 -13.20
N HIS A 282 6.85 5.71 -12.61
CA HIS A 282 6.67 4.51 -11.78
C HIS A 282 5.65 4.72 -10.66
N GLU A 283 5.87 5.77 -9.88
CA GLU A 283 5.12 6.10 -8.67
C GLU A 283 3.63 6.41 -8.93
N TRP A 284 3.29 6.78 -10.17
CA TRP A 284 1.91 7.14 -10.56
C TRP A 284 1.03 5.95 -10.89
N THR A 285 1.63 4.80 -11.22
CA THR A 285 0.89 3.68 -11.83
C THR A 285 -0.24 3.17 -10.95
N SER A 286 -0.07 3.16 -9.63
CA SER A 286 -1.14 2.81 -8.70
C SER A 286 -2.31 3.79 -8.75
N TYR A 287 -2.05 5.10 -8.75
CA TYR A 287 -3.12 6.09 -8.77
C TYR A 287 -3.82 6.15 -10.14
N SER A 288 -3.05 6.18 -11.23
CA SER A 288 -3.60 6.35 -12.58
C SER A 288 -4.40 5.13 -13.06
N ALA A 289 -4.07 3.93 -12.58
CA ALA A 289 -4.75 2.70 -12.98
C ALA A 289 -5.98 2.34 -12.13
N ILE A 290 -6.30 3.08 -11.06
CA ILE A 290 -7.30 2.67 -10.06
C ILE A 290 -8.67 2.32 -10.67
N GLU A 291 -9.14 3.06 -11.67
CA GLU A 291 -10.42 2.77 -12.31
C GLU A 291 -10.40 1.44 -13.05
N SER A 292 -9.33 1.17 -13.80
CA SER A 292 -9.15 -0.08 -14.52
C SER A 292 -8.93 -1.27 -13.58
N VAL A 293 -8.15 -1.10 -12.51
CA VAL A 293 -7.91 -2.15 -11.52
C VAL A 293 -9.20 -2.65 -10.89
N PHE A 294 -10.09 -1.74 -10.49
CA PHE A 294 -11.37 -2.16 -9.90
C PHE A 294 -12.35 -2.72 -10.93
N LYS A 295 -12.32 -2.25 -12.18
CA LYS A 295 -13.07 -2.90 -13.27
C LYS A 295 -12.61 -4.35 -13.46
N PHE A 296 -11.30 -4.58 -13.48
CA PHE A 296 -10.71 -5.91 -13.54
C PHE A 296 -11.13 -6.79 -12.35
N PHE A 297 -11.17 -6.24 -11.12
CA PHE A 297 -11.64 -6.97 -9.95
C PHE A 297 -13.09 -7.40 -10.05
N GLU A 298 -14.00 -6.52 -10.47
CA GLU A 298 -15.42 -6.88 -10.58
C GLU A 298 -15.64 -7.93 -11.69
N GLU A 299 -14.94 -7.82 -12.83
CA GLU A 299 -14.94 -8.83 -13.90
C GLU A 299 -14.46 -10.20 -13.39
N LYS A 300 -13.33 -10.23 -12.67
CA LYS A 300 -12.75 -11.47 -12.13
C LYS A 300 -13.60 -12.07 -11.01
N TYR A 301 -14.19 -11.23 -10.15
CA TYR A 301 -15.06 -11.71 -9.09
C TYR A 301 -16.34 -12.35 -9.64
N ALA A 302 -16.91 -11.79 -10.70
CA ALA A 302 -18.07 -12.37 -11.39
C ALA A 302 -17.75 -13.75 -12.00
N GLN A 303 -16.57 -13.91 -12.61
CA GLN A 303 -16.08 -15.21 -13.12
C GLN A 303 -15.94 -16.23 -11.98
N HIS A 304 -15.19 -15.86 -10.93
CA HIS A 304 -14.93 -16.72 -9.78
C HIS A 304 -16.21 -17.18 -9.06
N SER A 305 -17.17 -16.26 -8.91
CA SER A 305 -18.46 -16.57 -8.27
C SER A 305 -19.33 -17.52 -9.10
N ASN A 306 -19.20 -17.50 -10.43
CA ASN A 306 -19.91 -18.42 -11.31
C ASN A 306 -19.27 -19.81 -11.29
N ASP A 307 -17.93 -19.88 -11.33
CA ASP A 307 -17.21 -21.16 -11.30
C ASP A 307 -17.49 -21.95 -10.01
N LYS A 308 -17.62 -21.24 -8.88
CA LYS A 308 -18.04 -21.84 -7.59
C LYS A 308 -19.47 -22.36 -7.59
N LYS A 309 -20.39 -21.78 -8.38
CA LYS A 309 -21.78 -22.25 -8.49
C LYS A 309 -21.92 -23.46 -9.42
N THR A 310 -21.02 -23.60 -10.39
CA THR A 310 -21.02 -24.68 -11.38
C THR A 310 -20.16 -25.87 -10.98
N SER A 311 -19.36 -25.74 -9.91
CA SER A 311 -18.57 -26.84 -9.36
C SER A 311 -19.48 -27.74 -8.50
N PRO A 312 -19.61 -29.04 -8.82
CA PRO A 312 -20.52 -29.97 -8.14
C PRO A 312 -20.13 -30.24 -6.68
#